data_AF-A0A7S8E9X6-F1
#
_entry.id   AF-A0A7S8E9X6-F1
#
_cell.length_a   1.000
_cell.length_b   1.000
_cell.length_c   1.000
_cell.angle_alpha   90.00
_cell.angle_beta   90.00
_cell.angle_gamma   90.00
#
_symmetry.space_group_name_H-M   'P 1'
#
loop_
_entity.id
_entity.type
_entity.pdbx_description
1 polymer ?
#
loop_
_entity_poly.entity_id
_entity_poly.type
_entity_poly.pdbx_seq_one_letter_code
_entity_poly.pdbx_strand_id
1 'polypeptide(L)'
;MNDLLQTYTFLNQAMQSDSLLCLAQAVCWLDPLWRGYDEDFYHDPDGILSAALVVTRQLFPDLYVDAIDKLRQGATYATVDQLICEGISNTGIPLDNLEYLPYGIPLPAYGVELNDADFYTTHPEVIPILACFGISPEANPYHMTIPDCVYTAAEIIATDLAKRPEEQYQQVAWGLLWLTSATNNSICDWDAELMMEVEPLAWETNDLAFARVMIEEADEIMGDVLTGLYWLTSEPAVMQAMQDNIHRIYKAIQKKGKNNDAPNIRLKWVDLAICPE
;
A
#
# COMPACT_ATOMS: atom_id res chain seq x y z
N MET A 1 50.28 -34.40 -28.22
CA MET A 1 49.01 -34.65 -27.50
C MET A 1 48.66 -33.35 -26.82
N ASN A 2 47.41 -32.88 -26.89
CA ASN A 2 47.07 -31.54 -26.42
C ASN A 2 46.81 -31.59 -24.90
N ASP A 3 47.75 -31.10 -24.11
CA ASP A 3 47.70 -31.13 -22.63
C ASP A 3 46.43 -30.44 -22.08
N LEU A 4 45.92 -29.44 -22.79
CA LEU A 4 44.68 -28.74 -22.46
C LEU A 4 43.45 -29.67 -22.63
N LEU A 5 43.46 -30.48 -23.69
CA LEU A 5 42.40 -31.46 -23.97
C LEU A 5 42.42 -32.62 -22.96
N GLN A 6 43.62 -33.05 -22.54
CA GLN A 6 43.77 -34.07 -21.50
C GLN A 6 43.31 -33.56 -20.14
N THR A 7 43.67 -32.33 -19.79
CA THR A 7 43.24 -31.69 -18.54
C THR A 7 41.71 -31.55 -18.49
N TYR A 8 41.09 -31.12 -19.60
CA TYR A 8 39.63 -31.06 -19.72
C TYR A 8 38.97 -32.43 -19.55
N THR A 9 39.51 -33.46 -20.21
CA THR A 9 38.96 -34.82 -20.15
C THR A 9 39.06 -35.40 -18.74
N PHE A 10 40.19 -35.19 -18.07
CA PHE A 10 40.41 -35.62 -16.68
C PHE A 10 39.45 -34.91 -15.71
N LEU A 11 39.29 -33.59 -15.84
CA LEU A 11 38.35 -32.82 -15.01
C LEU A 11 36.91 -33.27 -15.24
N ASN A 12 36.49 -33.45 -16.50
CA ASN A 12 35.14 -33.91 -16.82
C ASN A 12 34.85 -35.31 -16.26
N GLN A 13 35.82 -36.24 -16.36
CA GLN A 13 35.69 -37.58 -15.75
C GLN A 13 35.63 -37.53 -14.23
N ALA A 14 36.45 -36.69 -13.58
CA ALA A 14 36.42 -36.50 -12.14
C ALA A 14 35.07 -35.93 -11.67
N MET A 15 34.54 -34.93 -12.37
CA MET A 15 33.22 -34.35 -12.08
C MET A 15 32.09 -35.36 -12.29
N GLN A 16 32.16 -36.17 -13.35
CA GLN A 16 31.15 -37.21 -13.63
C GLN A 16 31.18 -38.39 -12.64
N SER A 17 32.32 -38.61 -11.97
CA SER A 17 32.50 -39.71 -11.02
C SER A 17 31.92 -39.43 -9.63
N ASP A 18 31.60 -38.17 -9.32
CA ASP A 18 31.00 -37.74 -8.06
C ASP A 18 29.53 -37.35 -8.30
N SER A 19 28.62 -38.12 -7.71
CA SER A 19 27.18 -37.89 -7.85
C SER A 19 26.71 -36.53 -7.34
N LEU A 20 27.37 -35.96 -6.33
CA LEU A 20 27.04 -34.63 -5.81
C LEU A 20 27.49 -33.54 -6.77
N LEU A 21 28.67 -33.67 -7.38
CA LEU A 21 29.15 -32.74 -8.40
C LEU A 21 28.31 -32.83 -9.68
N CYS A 22 27.92 -34.02 -10.12
CA CYS A 22 26.97 -34.21 -11.21
C CYS A 22 25.64 -33.50 -10.94
N LEU A 23 25.09 -33.65 -9.74
CA LEU A 23 23.84 -32.99 -9.35
C LEU A 23 24.01 -31.48 -9.31
N ALA A 24 25.10 -30.97 -8.74
CA ALA A 24 25.40 -29.53 -8.70
C ALA A 24 25.54 -28.95 -10.12
N GLN A 25 26.23 -29.65 -11.02
CA GLN A 25 26.33 -29.26 -12.43
C GLN A 25 24.98 -29.25 -13.13
N ALA A 26 24.15 -30.26 -12.90
CA ALA A 26 22.80 -30.31 -13.45
C ALA A 26 21.96 -29.13 -12.95
N VAL A 27 22.00 -28.83 -11.64
CA VAL A 27 21.30 -27.68 -11.05
C VAL A 27 21.79 -26.36 -11.66
N CYS A 28 23.11 -26.14 -11.75
CA CYS A 28 23.66 -24.93 -12.38
C CYS A 28 23.31 -24.82 -13.87
N TRP A 29 23.24 -25.92 -14.61
CA TRP A 29 22.85 -25.91 -16.02
C TRP A 29 21.36 -25.62 -16.22
N LEU A 30 20.54 -26.04 -15.26
CA LEU A 30 19.08 -25.95 -15.30
C LEU A 30 18.55 -24.61 -14.77
N ASP A 31 19.30 -23.93 -13.92
CA ASP A 31 18.97 -22.60 -13.39
C ASP A 31 19.36 -21.49 -14.38
N PRO A 32 18.42 -20.75 -14.99
CA PRO A 32 18.76 -19.69 -15.93
C PRO A 32 19.54 -18.52 -15.31
N LEU A 33 19.58 -18.40 -13.99
CA LEU A 33 20.29 -17.34 -13.26
C LEU A 33 21.72 -17.70 -12.87
N TRP A 34 22.24 -18.86 -13.28
CA TRP A 34 23.56 -19.34 -12.85
C TRP A 34 24.74 -18.43 -13.20
N ARG A 35 24.60 -17.58 -14.23
CA ARG A 35 25.62 -16.60 -14.65
C ARG A 35 25.54 -15.26 -13.92
N GLY A 36 24.59 -15.11 -13.00
CA GLY A 36 24.19 -13.82 -12.45
C GLY A 36 23.16 -13.12 -13.34
N TYR A 37 22.58 -12.07 -12.78
CA TYR A 37 21.70 -11.13 -13.48
C TYR A 37 22.45 -9.81 -13.67
N ASP A 38 22.22 -9.14 -14.79
CA ASP A 38 22.77 -7.83 -15.08
C ASP A 38 21.75 -6.76 -14.67
N GLU A 39 22.14 -5.88 -13.73
CA GLU A 39 21.24 -4.90 -13.12
C GLU A 39 20.80 -3.80 -14.10
N ASP A 40 21.42 -3.66 -15.27
CA ASP A 40 21.22 -2.52 -16.18
C ASP A 40 20.01 -2.62 -17.15
N PHE A 41 19.11 -3.61 -17.00
CA PHE A 41 18.03 -3.91 -17.98
C PHE A 41 16.59 -3.59 -17.54
N TYR A 42 16.38 -2.49 -16.80
CA TYR A 42 15.06 -2.06 -16.27
C TYR A 42 13.97 -1.77 -17.32
N HIS A 43 14.23 -1.92 -18.63
CA HIS A 43 13.29 -1.57 -19.70
C HIS A 43 13.09 -2.65 -20.78
N ASP A 44 13.67 -3.84 -20.61
CA ASP A 44 13.49 -4.97 -21.53
C ASP A 44 12.74 -6.11 -20.82
N PRO A 45 11.74 -6.75 -21.47
CA PRO A 45 10.99 -7.85 -20.86
C PRO A 45 11.88 -9.00 -20.33
N ASP A 46 13.00 -9.29 -20.99
CA ASP A 46 13.94 -10.31 -20.53
C ASP A 46 14.67 -9.89 -19.25
N GLY A 47 14.95 -8.58 -19.10
CA GLY A 47 15.52 -8.00 -17.88
C GLY A 47 14.55 -8.05 -16.70
N ILE A 48 13.31 -7.60 -16.92
CA ILE A 48 12.24 -7.63 -15.92
C ILE A 48 11.96 -9.06 -15.46
N LEU A 49 11.85 -10.02 -16.39
CA LEU A 49 11.66 -11.43 -16.05
C LEU A 49 12.84 -11.97 -15.25
N SER A 50 14.06 -11.59 -15.59
CA SER A 50 15.24 -12.05 -14.86
C SER A 50 15.28 -11.51 -13.43
N ALA A 51 14.93 -10.23 -13.22
CA ALA A 51 14.76 -9.66 -11.88
C ALA A 51 13.67 -10.41 -11.09
N ALA A 52 12.53 -10.69 -11.72
CA ALA A 52 11.45 -11.47 -11.12
C ALA A 52 11.90 -12.88 -10.69
N LEU A 53 12.70 -13.55 -11.52
CA LEU A 53 13.26 -14.85 -11.21
C LEU A 53 14.25 -14.79 -10.03
N VAL A 54 15.01 -13.69 -9.88
CA VAL A 54 15.89 -13.49 -8.71
C VAL A 54 15.07 -13.37 -7.44
N VAL A 55 14.04 -12.51 -7.44
CA VAL A 55 13.13 -12.30 -6.30
C VAL A 55 12.46 -13.60 -5.90
N THR A 56 11.84 -14.29 -6.87
CA THR A 56 11.14 -15.56 -6.60
C THR A 56 12.10 -16.63 -6.13
N ARG A 57 13.31 -16.74 -6.68
CA ARG A 57 14.30 -17.71 -6.20
C ARG A 57 14.65 -17.53 -4.73
N GLN A 58 14.76 -16.28 -4.28
CA GLN A 58 15.20 -15.95 -2.93
C GLN A 58 14.07 -16.04 -1.91
N LEU A 59 12.87 -15.57 -2.26
CA LEU A 59 11.76 -15.37 -1.32
C LEU A 59 10.56 -16.30 -1.56
N PHE A 60 10.41 -16.84 -2.76
CA PHE A 60 9.28 -17.68 -3.18
C PHE A 60 9.77 -18.91 -3.98
N PRO A 61 10.61 -19.78 -3.37
CA PRO A 61 11.34 -20.81 -4.11
C PRO A 61 10.44 -21.79 -4.86
N ASP A 62 9.26 -22.11 -4.34
CA ASP A 62 8.29 -22.98 -5.03
C ASP A 62 7.73 -22.30 -6.29
N LEU A 63 7.38 -21.01 -6.19
CA LEU A 63 6.91 -20.20 -7.32
C LEU A 63 7.99 -20.04 -8.40
N TYR A 64 9.26 -19.90 -7.98
CA TYR A 64 10.39 -19.91 -8.90
C TYR A 64 10.48 -21.22 -9.69
N VAL A 65 10.37 -22.37 -9.01
CA VAL A 65 10.40 -23.68 -9.68
C VAL A 65 9.27 -23.79 -10.70
N ASP A 66 8.06 -23.38 -10.33
CA ASP A 66 6.90 -23.39 -11.24
C ASP A 66 7.13 -22.47 -12.46
N ALA A 67 7.66 -21.27 -12.26
CA ALA A 67 7.99 -20.34 -13.33
C ALA A 67 9.03 -20.91 -14.30
N ILE A 68 10.10 -21.53 -13.77
CA ILE A 68 11.13 -22.18 -14.59
C ILE A 68 10.56 -23.33 -15.40
N ASP A 69 9.71 -24.16 -14.80
CA ASP A 69 9.09 -25.28 -15.51
C ASP A 69 8.15 -24.82 -16.62
N LYS A 70 7.43 -23.71 -16.43
CA LYS A 70 6.64 -23.07 -17.50
C LYS A 70 7.50 -22.53 -18.63
N LEU A 71 8.60 -21.85 -18.30
CA LEU A 71 9.53 -21.33 -19.31
C LEU A 71 10.12 -22.47 -20.16
N ARG A 72 10.49 -23.59 -19.54
CA ARG A 72 10.98 -24.79 -20.26
C ARG A 72 9.93 -25.44 -21.16
N GLN A 73 8.66 -25.32 -20.81
CA GLN A 73 7.54 -25.76 -21.65
C GLN A 73 7.24 -24.80 -22.81
N GLY A 74 7.97 -23.70 -22.93
CA GLY A 74 7.78 -22.69 -23.97
C GLY A 74 6.61 -21.75 -23.69
N ALA A 75 6.25 -21.54 -22.41
CA ALA A 75 5.26 -20.56 -22.03
C ALA A 75 5.66 -19.15 -22.47
N THR A 76 4.67 -18.31 -22.78
CA THR A 76 4.90 -16.91 -23.14
C THR A 76 5.24 -16.08 -21.90
N TYR A 77 5.90 -14.93 -22.10
CA TYR A 77 6.14 -13.95 -21.04
C TYR A 77 4.88 -13.65 -20.23
N ALA A 78 3.77 -13.30 -20.90
CA ALA A 78 2.50 -13.00 -20.24
C ALA A 78 1.96 -14.14 -19.35
N THR A 79 2.20 -15.40 -19.72
CA THR A 79 1.79 -16.55 -18.91
C THR A 79 2.62 -16.66 -17.63
N VAL A 80 3.92 -16.35 -17.71
CA VAL A 80 4.84 -16.42 -16.58
C VAL A 80 4.71 -15.20 -15.67
N ASP A 81 4.51 -14.01 -16.26
CA ASP A 81 4.14 -12.77 -15.59
C ASP A 81 2.89 -12.99 -14.73
N GLN A 82 1.79 -13.44 -15.33
CA GLN A 82 0.56 -13.74 -14.59
C GLN A 82 0.78 -14.76 -13.47
N LEU A 83 1.52 -15.85 -13.73
CA LEU A 83 1.81 -16.88 -12.72
C LEU A 83 2.54 -16.28 -11.51
N ILE A 84 3.58 -15.50 -11.74
CA ILE A 84 4.39 -14.89 -10.68
C ILE A 84 3.58 -13.82 -9.93
N CYS A 85 2.89 -12.95 -10.66
CA CYS A 85 2.04 -11.89 -10.10
C CYS A 85 0.94 -12.46 -9.21
N GLU A 86 0.21 -13.47 -9.68
CA GLU A 86 -0.79 -14.18 -8.86
C GLU A 86 -0.15 -14.89 -7.67
N GLY A 87 0.99 -15.56 -7.88
CA GLY A 87 1.71 -16.27 -6.84
C GLY A 87 2.15 -15.37 -5.68
N ILE A 88 2.71 -14.20 -5.99
CA ILE A 88 3.11 -13.18 -5.01
C ILE A 88 1.89 -12.52 -4.36
N SER A 89 0.87 -12.18 -5.16
CA SER A 89 -0.38 -11.57 -4.68
C SER A 89 -1.13 -12.44 -3.68
N ASN A 90 -1.12 -13.76 -3.87
CA ASN A 90 -1.68 -14.71 -2.90
C ASN A 90 -0.99 -14.69 -1.53
N THR A 91 0.13 -13.98 -1.40
CA THR A 91 0.82 -13.78 -0.12
C THR A 91 0.51 -12.45 0.54
N GLY A 92 -0.40 -11.65 -0.02
CA GLY A 92 -0.81 -10.35 0.51
C GLY A 92 -0.02 -9.15 -0.03
N ILE A 93 0.80 -9.33 -1.07
CA ILE A 93 1.53 -8.22 -1.72
C ILE A 93 0.87 -7.90 -3.07
N PRO A 94 0.27 -6.71 -3.27
CA PRO A 94 -0.43 -6.40 -4.52
C PRO A 94 0.57 -6.23 -5.67
N LEU A 95 0.60 -7.20 -6.58
CA LEU A 95 1.49 -7.18 -7.74
C LEU A 95 0.72 -7.50 -9.02
N ASP A 96 0.53 -6.47 -9.85
CA ASP A 96 -0.24 -6.57 -11.10
C ASP A 96 0.61 -6.87 -12.34
N ASN A 97 1.89 -6.49 -12.31
CA ASN A 97 2.85 -6.65 -13.40
C ASN A 97 4.27 -6.80 -12.85
N LEU A 98 5.08 -7.70 -13.42
CA LEU A 98 6.50 -7.85 -13.09
C LEU A 98 7.32 -6.56 -13.21
N GLU A 99 6.89 -5.59 -14.02
CA GLU A 99 7.52 -4.27 -14.16
C GLU A 99 7.73 -3.55 -12.82
N TYR A 100 6.94 -3.86 -11.78
CA TYR A 100 7.09 -3.26 -10.45
C TYR A 100 8.19 -3.88 -9.61
N LEU A 101 8.55 -5.16 -9.83
CA LEU A 101 9.51 -5.88 -8.99
C LEU A 101 10.89 -5.21 -8.89
N PRO A 102 11.47 -4.67 -9.98
CA PRO A 102 12.77 -4.00 -9.90
C PRO A 102 12.77 -2.73 -9.03
N TYR A 103 11.59 -2.16 -8.75
CA TYR A 103 11.43 -0.95 -7.94
C TYR A 103 11.17 -1.24 -6.45
N GLY A 104 11.33 -2.49 -6.01
CA GLY A 104 11.09 -2.90 -4.63
C GLY A 104 9.74 -3.57 -4.42
N ILE A 105 9.36 -3.77 -3.15
CA ILE A 105 8.07 -4.38 -2.81
C ILE A 105 6.97 -3.36 -3.06
N PRO A 106 6.01 -3.66 -3.96
CA PRO A 106 4.90 -2.75 -4.22
C PRO A 106 4.00 -2.64 -2.98
N LEU A 107 3.66 -1.40 -2.64
CA LEU A 107 2.69 -1.07 -1.60
C LEU A 107 1.53 -0.33 -2.26
N PRO A 108 0.28 -0.56 -1.83
CA PRO A 108 -0.83 0.27 -2.26
C PRO A 108 -0.65 1.69 -1.73
N ALA A 109 -1.27 2.66 -2.40
CA ALA A 109 -1.30 4.06 -1.96
C ALA A 109 -2.77 4.47 -1.76
N TYR A 110 -3.21 4.50 -0.51
CA TYR A 110 -4.56 4.90 -0.12
C TYR A 110 -4.63 6.34 0.38
N GLY A 111 -3.50 7.04 0.49
CA GLY A 111 -3.46 8.43 0.93
C GLY A 111 -4.31 9.38 0.09
N VAL A 112 -4.86 10.38 0.77
CA VAL A 112 -5.76 11.36 0.18
C VAL A 112 -5.00 12.54 -0.41
N GLU A 113 -5.19 12.79 -1.69
CA GLU A 113 -4.77 14.04 -2.33
C GLU A 113 -5.98 14.93 -2.61
N LEU A 114 -6.24 15.91 -1.73
CA LEU A 114 -7.41 16.79 -1.83
C LEU A 114 -7.33 17.79 -3.00
N ASN A 115 -6.15 17.99 -3.62
CA ASN A 115 -5.99 18.76 -4.84
C ASN A 115 -6.23 17.93 -6.11
N ASP A 116 -6.36 16.60 -6.00
CA ASP A 116 -6.66 15.77 -7.15
C ASP A 116 -8.17 15.79 -7.45
N ALA A 117 -8.53 16.15 -8.68
CA ALA A 117 -9.92 16.10 -9.13
C ALA A 117 -10.45 14.67 -9.26
N ASP A 118 -9.58 13.71 -9.59
CA ASP A 118 -9.94 12.31 -9.78
C ASP A 118 -10.24 11.62 -8.45
N PHE A 119 -9.66 12.10 -7.34
CA PHE A 119 -10.03 11.68 -5.98
C PHE A 119 -11.53 11.85 -5.73
N TYR A 120 -12.12 13.01 -6.06
CA TYR A 120 -13.55 13.27 -5.85
C TYR A 120 -14.46 12.49 -6.81
N THR A 121 -13.93 12.01 -7.93
CA THR A 121 -14.64 11.13 -8.85
C THR A 121 -14.68 9.70 -8.30
N THR A 122 -13.61 9.27 -7.65
CA THR A 122 -13.47 7.94 -7.03
C THR A 122 -14.21 7.87 -5.69
N HIS A 123 -14.21 8.97 -4.93
CA HIS A 123 -14.78 9.07 -3.58
C HIS A 123 -15.81 10.21 -3.46
N PRO A 124 -16.93 10.20 -4.20
CA PRO A 124 -17.93 11.27 -4.14
C PRO A 124 -18.57 11.43 -2.75
N GLU A 125 -18.55 10.39 -1.92
CA GLU A 125 -19.04 10.39 -0.53
C GLU A 125 -18.28 11.33 0.41
N VAL A 126 -17.04 11.71 0.09
CA VAL A 126 -16.24 12.61 0.94
C VAL A 126 -16.65 14.08 0.80
N ILE A 127 -17.27 14.45 -0.32
CA ILE A 127 -17.68 15.84 -0.61
C ILE A 127 -18.59 16.43 0.48
N PRO A 128 -19.71 15.79 0.87
CA PRO A 128 -20.56 16.32 1.94
C PRO A 128 -19.86 16.40 3.31
N ILE A 129 -18.86 15.55 3.56
CA ILE A 129 -18.08 15.55 4.81
C ILE A 129 -17.12 16.74 4.82
N LEU A 130 -16.37 16.94 3.74
CA LEU A 130 -15.49 18.10 3.56
C LEU A 130 -16.26 19.43 3.63
N ALA A 131 -17.49 19.46 3.09
CA ALA A 131 -18.37 20.62 3.20
C ALA A 131 -18.69 21.00 4.65
N CYS A 132 -18.71 20.04 5.60
CA CYS A 132 -18.88 20.34 7.02
C CYS A 132 -17.71 21.13 7.60
N PHE A 133 -16.51 20.96 7.05
CA PHE A 133 -15.30 21.74 7.39
C PHE A 133 -15.21 23.07 6.65
N GLY A 134 -16.14 23.34 5.73
CA GLY A 134 -16.09 24.50 4.84
C GLY A 134 -15.16 24.32 3.65
N ILE A 135 -14.78 23.08 3.34
CA ILE A 135 -13.97 22.72 2.18
C ILE A 135 -14.91 22.36 1.03
N SER A 136 -14.65 22.91 -0.14
CA SER A 136 -15.36 22.54 -1.38
C SER A 136 -14.31 22.30 -2.45
N PRO A 137 -14.40 21.22 -3.25
CA PRO A 137 -13.62 21.10 -4.46
C PRO A 137 -13.93 22.30 -5.36
N GLU A 138 -12.94 23.19 -5.54
CA GLU A 138 -13.08 24.35 -6.43
C GLU A 138 -12.94 23.92 -7.90
N ALA A 139 -13.45 24.73 -8.82
CA ALA A 139 -13.31 24.47 -10.26
C ALA A 139 -11.86 24.59 -10.78
N ASN A 140 -10.92 25.03 -9.93
CA ASN A 140 -9.50 25.12 -10.25
C ASN A 140 -8.72 24.10 -9.39
N PRO A 141 -8.47 22.89 -9.91
CA PRO A 141 -8.09 21.74 -9.08
C PRO A 141 -6.68 21.85 -8.47
N TYR A 142 -5.79 22.66 -9.05
CA TYR A 142 -4.35 22.50 -8.76
C TYR A 142 -3.82 23.13 -7.45
N HIS A 143 -4.59 23.91 -6.69
CA HIS A 143 -4.09 24.53 -5.45
C HIS A 143 -5.21 24.84 -4.43
N MET A 144 -5.69 23.83 -3.73
CA MET A 144 -6.52 23.98 -2.54
C MET A 144 -5.64 24.07 -1.30
N THR A 145 -5.54 25.25 -0.69
CA THR A 145 -4.90 25.36 0.64
C THR A 145 -5.91 25.03 1.73
N ILE A 146 -5.72 23.89 2.40
CA ILE A 146 -6.52 23.52 3.57
C ILE A 146 -6.01 24.28 4.81
N PRO A 147 -6.86 25.07 5.51
CA PRO A 147 -6.44 25.78 6.71
C PRO A 147 -6.08 24.84 7.88
N ASP A 148 -5.04 25.17 8.66
CA ASP A 148 -4.59 24.40 9.84
C ASP A 148 -5.73 24.06 10.84
N CYS A 149 -6.72 24.94 10.96
CA CYS A 149 -7.86 24.73 11.86
C CYS A 149 -8.73 23.53 11.47
N VAL A 150 -8.70 23.10 10.20
CA VAL A 150 -9.38 21.89 9.72
C VAL A 150 -8.75 20.67 10.37
N TYR A 151 -7.43 20.51 10.24
CA TYR A 151 -6.68 19.38 10.83
C TYR A 151 -6.90 19.31 12.35
N THR A 152 -6.82 20.45 13.04
CA THR A 152 -7.10 20.52 14.48
C THR A 152 -8.54 20.10 14.82
N ALA A 153 -9.53 20.52 14.01
CA ALA A 153 -10.91 20.18 14.25
C ALA A 153 -11.20 18.69 13.98
N ALA A 154 -10.63 18.14 12.91
CA ALA A 154 -10.72 16.72 12.58
C ALA A 154 -10.10 15.86 13.69
N GLU A 155 -8.89 16.19 14.16
CA GLU A 155 -8.22 15.48 15.24
C GLU A 155 -9.04 15.47 16.54
N ILE A 156 -9.59 16.62 16.94
CA ILE A 156 -10.44 16.73 18.14
C ILE A 156 -11.69 15.86 18.01
N ILE A 157 -12.33 15.87 16.84
CA ILE A 157 -13.53 15.06 16.58
C ILE A 157 -13.18 13.59 16.58
N ALA A 158 -12.17 13.17 15.81
CA ALA A 158 -11.72 11.78 15.73
C ALA A 158 -11.34 11.24 17.11
N THR A 159 -10.61 12.01 17.90
CA THR A 159 -10.23 11.63 19.28
C THR A 159 -11.43 11.45 20.21
N ASP A 160 -12.48 12.26 20.06
CA ASP A 160 -13.70 12.13 20.86
C ASP A 160 -14.52 10.92 20.41
N LEU A 161 -14.67 10.74 19.10
CA LEU A 161 -15.39 9.62 18.48
C LEU A 161 -14.72 8.27 18.78
N ALA A 162 -13.39 8.17 18.71
CA ALA A 162 -12.65 6.94 19.01
C ALA A 162 -12.84 6.45 20.46
N LYS A 163 -13.20 7.33 21.40
CA LYS A 163 -13.45 6.97 22.81
C LYS A 163 -14.88 6.49 23.06
N ARG A 164 -15.75 6.59 22.05
CA ARG A 164 -17.14 6.17 22.16
C ARG A 164 -17.27 4.66 22.07
N PRO A 165 -18.25 4.05 22.75
CA PRO A 165 -18.46 2.61 22.69
C PRO A 165 -19.09 2.14 21.37
N GLU A 166 -19.75 3.02 20.62
CA GLU A 166 -20.41 2.64 19.37
C GLU A 166 -19.40 2.55 18.22
N GLU A 167 -19.36 1.40 17.56
CA GLU A 167 -18.41 1.07 16.48
C GLU A 167 -18.52 2.04 15.30
N GLN A 168 -19.74 2.46 14.94
CA GLN A 168 -19.96 3.40 13.84
C GLN A 168 -19.26 4.74 14.07
N TYR A 169 -19.17 5.19 15.32
CA TYR A 169 -18.44 6.41 15.65
C TYR A 169 -16.93 6.22 15.55
N GLN A 170 -16.42 5.06 15.96
CA GLN A 170 -14.99 4.74 15.80
C GLN A 170 -14.61 4.67 14.32
N GLN A 171 -15.47 4.10 13.47
CA GLN A 171 -15.29 4.06 12.02
C GLN A 171 -15.28 5.47 11.38
N VAL A 172 -16.16 6.36 11.83
CA VAL A 172 -16.11 7.77 11.41
C VAL A 172 -14.81 8.45 11.89
N ALA A 173 -14.29 8.08 13.06
CA ALA A 173 -13.00 8.59 13.52
C ALA A 173 -11.88 8.20 12.55
N TRP A 174 -11.83 6.95 12.09
CA TRP A 174 -10.88 6.51 11.06
C TRP A 174 -11.03 7.28 9.75
N GLY A 175 -12.27 7.49 9.29
CA GLY A 175 -12.53 8.30 8.08
C GLY A 175 -11.96 9.73 8.19
N LEU A 176 -12.07 10.35 9.37
CA LEU A 176 -11.50 11.68 9.60
C LEU A 176 -9.97 11.66 9.69
N LEU A 177 -9.38 10.65 10.33
CA LEU A 177 -7.93 10.48 10.40
C LEU A 177 -7.34 10.29 8.99
N TRP A 178 -7.96 9.44 8.17
CA TRP A 178 -7.57 9.20 6.77
C TRP A 178 -7.63 10.47 5.92
N LEU A 179 -8.74 11.22 5.97
CA LEU A 179 -8.88 12.50 5.25
C LEU A 179 -7.84 13.57 5.65
N THR A 180 -7.14 13.35 6.77
CA THR A 180 -6.13 14.27 7.29
C THR A 180 -4.73 13.67 7.37
N SER A 181 -4.51 12.50 6.75
CA SER A 181 -3.23 11.78 6.77
C SER A 181 -2.68 11.56 8.18
N ALA A 182 -3.55 11.14 9.10
CA ALA A 182 -3.25 11.00 10.53
C ALA A 182 -3.58 9.61 11.08
N THR A 183 -3.62 8.57 10.23
CA THR A 183 -3.89 7.19 10.64
C THR A 183 -2.69 6.53 11.33
N ASN A 184 -1.48 7.06 11.13
CA ASN A 184 -0.18 6.48 11.49
C ASN A 184 0.20 5.24 10.67
N ASN A 185 -0.48 4.98 9.56
CA ASN A 185 -0.06 4.01 8.57
C ASN A 185 0.28 4.75 7.26
N SER A 186 1.52 4.66 6.81
CA SER A 186 1.99 5.43 5.64
C SER A 186 1.25 5.07 4.35
N ILE A 187 0.73 3.85 4.20
CA ILE A 187 -0.10 3.47 3.04
C ILE A 187 -1.40 4.28 3.01
N CYS A 188 -1.99 4.57 4.18
CA CYS A 188 -3.21 5.35 4.33
C CYS A 188 -2.96 6.86 4.41
N ASP A 189 -1.76 7.28 4.77
CA ASP A 189 -1.43 8.69 5.03
C ASP A 189 -0.73 9.37 3.85
N TRP A 190 0.04 8.63 3.04
CA TRP A 190 0.81 9.17 1.92
C TRP A 190 0.11 8.92 0.60
N ASP A 191 -0.01 9.96 -0.22
CA ASP A 191 -0.43 9.81 -1.61
C ASP A 191 0.65 9.11 -2.45
N ALA A 192 0.28 8.73 -3.68
CA ALA A 192 1.17 8.01 -4.57
C ALA A 192 2.43 8.81 -4.95
N GLU A 193 2.35 10.15 -5.05
CA GLU A 193 3.50 10.98 -5.38
C GLU A 193 4.51 10.98 -4.23
N LEU A 194 4.05 11.20 -3.00
CA LEU A 194 4.88 11.16 -1.81
C LEU A 194 5.51 9.78 -1.59
N MET A 195 4.76 8.69 -1.81
CA MET A 195 5.31 7.33 -1.72
C MET A 195 6.45 7.09 -2.72
N MET A 196 6.36 7.63 -3.94
CA MET A 196 7.42 7.52 -4.96
C MET A 196 8.69 8.30 -4.62
N GLU A 197 8.63 9.28 -3.70
CA GLU A 197 9.81 10.04 -3.27
C GLU A 197 10.64 9.31 -2.19
N VAL A 198 10.09 8.27 -1.58
CA VAL A 198 10.72 7.51 -0.49
C VAL A 198 11.41 6.26 -1.04
N GLU A 199 12.51 5.85 -0.41
CA GLU A 199 13.20 4.60 -0.75
C GLU A 199 12.26 3.40 -0.52
N PRO A 200 12.02 2.57 -1.54
CA PRO A 200 11.08 1.46 -1.43
C PRO A 200 11.63 0.35 -0.54
N LEU A 201 10.73 -0.47 0.00
CA LEU A 201 11.10 -1.68 0.73
C LEU A 201 11.84 -2.65 -0.21
N ALA A 202 12.94 -3.22 0.28
CA ALA A 202 13.74 -4.14 -0.51
C ALA A 202 13.09 -5.53 -0.56
N TRP A 203 13.41 -6.32 -1.59
CA TRP A 203 13.03 -7.72 -1.65
C TRP A 203 13.88 -8.57 -0.68
N GLU A 204 13.67 -8.37 0.62
CA GLU A 204 14.28 -9.12 1.70
C GLU A 204 13.20 -9.73 2.61
N THR A 205 13.55 -10.78 3.37
CA THR A 205 12.58 -11.51 4.20
C THR A 205 11.93 -10.64 5.27
N ASN A 206 12.68 -9.73 5.89
CA ASN A 206 12.16 -8.84 6.94
C ASN A 206 11.24 -7.76 6.34
N ASP A 207 11.67 -7.15 5.24
CA ASP A 207 10.91 -6.12 4.54
C ASP A 207 9.62 -6.67 3.95
N LEU A 208 9.65 -7.90 3.42
CA LEU A 208 8.45 -8.60 2.97
C LEU A 208 7.45 -8.88 4.11
N ALA A 209 7.95 -9.29 5.28
CA ALA A 209 7.09 -9.49 6.44
C ALA A 209 6.51 -8.16 6.93
N PHE A 210 7.30 -7.08 6.92
CA PHE A 210 6.86 -5.75 7.30
C PHE A 210 5.81 -5.18 6.32
N ALA A 211 6.06 -5.31 5.02
CA ALA A 211 5.12 -4.90 3.96
C ALA A 211 3.74 -5.54 4.15
N ARG A 212 3.68 -6.84 4.44
CA ARG A 212 2.41 -7.53 4.70
C ARG A 212 1.67 -6.96 5.91
N VAL A 213 2.38 -6.71 7.01
CA VAL A 213 1.76 -6.11 8.20
C VAL A 213 1.22 -4.72 7.89
N MET A 214 1.97 -3.90 7.15
CA MET A 214 1.52 -2.57 6.75
C MET A 214 0.27 -2.63 5.88
N ILE A 215 0.23 -3.54 4.90
CA ILE A 215 -0.89 -3.71 3.97
C ILE A 215 -2.12 -4.26 4.70
N GLU A 216 -1.96 -5.28 5.53
CA GLU A 216 -3.05 -5.86 6.33
C GLU A 216 -3.69 -4.80 7.24
N GLU A 217 -2.87 -3.99 7.94
CA GLU A 217 -3.36 -2.89 8.77
C GLU A 217 -4.06 -1.81 7.93
N ALA A 218 -3.49 -1.46 6.77
CA ALA A 218 -4.08 -0.46 5.89
C ALA A 218 -5.44 -0.91 5.32
N ASP A 219 -5.57 -2.18 4.95
CA ASP A 219 -6.82 -2.76 4.48
C ASP A 219 -7.90 -2.76 5.58
N GLU A 220 -7.52 -3.07 6.82
CA GLU A 220 -8.41 -2.98 7.99
C GLU A 220 -8.88 -1.53 8.21
N ILE A 221 -7.95 -0.56 8.21
CA ILE A 221 -8.27 0.87 8.35
C ILE A 221 -9.21 1.30 7.22
N MET A 222 -8.91 0.96 5.97
CA MET A 222 -9.74 1.36 4.83
C MET A 222 -11.13 0.71 4.86
N GLY A 223 -11.24 -0.52 5.37
CA GLY A 223 -12.54 -1.16 5.62
C GLY A 223 -13.40 -0.35 6.59
N ASP A 224 -12.81 0.12 7.69
CA ASP A 224 -13.48 0.98 8.68
C ASP A 224 -13.80 2.37 8.12
N VAL A 225 -12.87 2.97 7.37
CA VAL A 225 -13.07 4.27 6.69
C VAL A 225 -14.29 4.19 5.79
N LEU A 226 -14.34 3.25 4.85
CA LEU A 226 -15.44 3.14 3.88
C LEU A 226 -16.78 2.89 4.58
N THR A 227 -16.79 2.04 5.61
CA THR A 227 -17.99 1.78 6.41
C THR A 227 -18.46 3.03 7.15
N GLY A 228 -17.53 3.76 7.78
CA GLY A 228 -17.81 4.99 8.50
C GLY A 228 -18.33 6.12 7.61
N LEU A 229 -17.70 6.33 6.45
CA LEU A 229 -18.12 7.34 5.45
C LEU A 229 -19.52 7.03 4.93
N TYR A 230 -19.80 5.77 4.59
CA TYR A 230 -21.11 5.34 4.13
C TYR A 230 -22.20 5.55 5.19
N TRP A 231 -21.93 5.14 6.44
CA TRP A 231 -22.87 5.33 7.53
C TRP A 231 -23.14 6.81 7.81
N LEU A 232 -22.08 7.62 7.90
CA LEU A 232 -22.19 9.06 8.17
C LEU A 232 -23.01 9.79 7.12
N THR A 233 -22.82 9.45 5.84
CA THR A 233 -23.59 10.03 4.73
C THR A 233 -25.04 9.55 4.68
N SER A 234 -25.31 8.37 5.24
CA SER A 234 -26.66 7.80 5.36
C SER A 234 -27.45 8.32 6.58
N GLU A 235 -26.78 8.97 7.53
CA GLU A 235 -27.37 9.46 8.80
C GLU A 235 -27.34 11.00 8.92
N PRO A 236 -28.36 11.71 8.37
CA PRO A 236 -28.37 13.18 8.36
C PRO A 236 -28.28 13.83 9.74
N ALA A 237 -28.85 13.19 10.77
CA ALA A 237 -28.80 13.69 12.13
C ALA A 237 -27.38 13.68 12.70
N VAL A 238 -26.60 12.64 12.37
CA VAL A 238 -25.20 12.51 12.78
C VAL A 238 -24.33 13.50 12.00
N MET A 239 -24.54 13.61 10.68
CA MET A 239 -23.86 14.61 9.84
C MET A 239 -24.08 16.03 10.37
N GLN A 240 -25.32 16.39 10.72
CA GLN A 240 -25.62 17.69 11.31
C GLN A 240 -24.94 17.89 12.67
N ALA A 241 -24.88 16.85 13.52
CA ALA A 241 -24.17 16.92 14.79
C ALA A 241 -22.66 17.14 14.60
N MET A 242 -22.06 16.48 13.60
CA MET A 242 -20.66 16.70 13.22
C MET A 242 -20.43 18.15 12.78
N GLN A 243 -21.26 18.66 11.87
CA GLN A 243 -21.19 20.04 11.42
C GLN A 243 -21.31 21.04 12.58
N ASP A 244 -22.26 20.83 13.50
CA ASP A 244 -22.43 21.67 14.69
C ASP A 244 -21.21 21.66 15.61
N ASN A 245 -20.56 20.50 15.76
CA ASN A 245 -19.34 20.34 16.55
C ASN A 245 -18.16 21.06 15.89
N ILE A 246 -17.98 20.94 14.58
CA ILE A 246 -16.95 21.69 13.82
C ILE A 246 -17.14 23.20 14.02
N HIS A 247 -18.36 23.71 13.89
CA HIS A 247 -18.65 25.13 14.13
C HIS A 247 -18.31 25.59 15.56
N ARG A 248 -18.53 24.73 16.56
CA ARG A 248 -18.13 25.03 17.96
C ARG A 248 -16.62 25.07 18.11
N ILE A 249 -15.92 24.13 17.47
CA ILE A 249 -14.45 24.07 17.45
C ILE A 249 -13.87 25.32 16.81
N TYR A 250 -14.31 25.68 15.61
CA TYR A 250 -13.85 26.88 14.93
C TYR A 250 -14.07 28.15 15.75
N LYS A 251 -15.24 28.30 16.38
CA LYS A 251 -15.52 29.44 17.28
C LYS A 251 -14.59 29.47 18.49
N ALA A 252 -14.20 28.32 19.03
CA ALA A 252 -13.29 28.25 20.16
C ALA A 252 -11.83 28.54 19.76
N ILE A 253 -11.37 28.02 18.61
CA ILE A 253 -10.06 28.33 18.03
C ILE A 253 -9.93 29.84 17.80
N GLN A 254 -10.93 30.45 17.15
CA GLN A 254 -10.95 31.90 16.90
C GLN A 254 -10.89 32.73 18.19
N LYS A 255 -11.55 32.29 19.27
CA LYS A 255 -11.52 32.98 20.58
C LYS A 255 -10.17 32.84 21.29
N LYS A 256 -9.45 31.72 21.10
CA LYS A 256 -8.15 31.47 21.74
C LYS A 256 -6.99 32.25 21.09
N GLY A 257 -7.11 32.62 19.82
CA GLY A 257 -6.03 33.34 19.10
C GLY A 257 -4.81 32.44 18.86
N LYS A 258 -3.59 32.99 18.95
CA LYS A 258 -2.31 32.28 18.67
C LYS A 258 -1.83 31.34 19.80
N ASN A 259 -2.72 30.92 20.70
CA ASN A 259 -2.33 30.02 21.78
C ASN A 259 -2.40 28.58 21.26
N ASN A 260 -1.28 27.87 21.24
CA ASN A 260 -1.14 26.55 20.58
C ASN A 260 -1.87 25.40 21.29
N ASP A 261 -2.48 25.62 22.46
CA ASP A 261 -3.23 24.57 23.14
C ASP A 261 -4.58 24.31 22.45
N ALA A 262 -4.88 23.04 22.17
CA ALA A 262 -6.20 22.62 21.67
C ALA A 262 -7.35 23.18 22.55
N PRO A 263 -8.45 23.67 21.96
CA PRO A 263 -9.58 24.17 22.73
C PRO A 263 -10.27 23.03 23.50
N ASN A 264 -10.50 23.22 24.80
CA ASN A 264 -11.30 22.27 25.58
C ASN A 264 -12.78 22.53 25.32
N ILE A 265 -13.41 21.63 24.56
CA ILE A 265 -14.81 21.74 24.13
C ILE A 265 -15.49 20.41 24.36
N ARG A 266 -16.69 20.47 24.95
CA ARG A 266 -17.57 19.30 25.03
C ARG A 266 -18.34 19.15 23.73
N LEU A 267 -18.03 18.10 22.97
CA LEU A 267 -18.77 17.75 21.76
C LEU A 267 -20.13 17.14 22.13
N LYS A 268 -21.09 17.23 21.20
CA LYS A 268 -22.42 16.64 21.37
C LYS A 268 -22.72 15.77 20.16
N TRP A 269 -23.05 14.52 20.43
CA TRP A 269 -23.38 13.52 19.41
C TRP A 269 -24.80 13.01 19.62
N VAL A 270 -25.36 12.41 18.57
CA VAL A 270 -26.65 11.73 18.64
C VAL A 270 -26.50 10.50 19.53
N ASP A 271 -27.51 10.21 20.34
CA ASP A 271 -27.52 8.96 21.10
C ASP A 271 -28.11 7.87 20.22
N LEU A 272 -27.24 6.97 19.74
CA LEU A 272 -27.64 5.89 18.84
C LEU A 272 -28.52 4.86 19.53
N ALA A 273 -28.53 4.79 20.87
CA ALA A 273 -29.42 3.91 21.62
C ALA A 273 -30.88 4.40 21.66
N ILE A 274 -31.15 5.64 21.24
CA ILE A 274 -32.46 6.29 21.35
C ILE A 274 -33.15 6.46 19.99
N CYS A 275 -32.47 6.18 18.86
CA CYS A 275 -33.12 6.18 17.54
C CYS A 275 -34.00 4.92 17.37
N PRO A 276 -35.34 5.03 17.26
CA PRO A 276 -36.18 3.93 16.84
C PRO A 276 -36.09 3.76 15.31
N GLU A 277 -36.09 2.50 14.86
CA GLU A 277 -36.31 2.12 13.45
C GLU A 277 -37.54 2.80 12.82
#